data_AF-A0A258FNW8-F1
#
_entry.id   AF-A0A258FNW8-F1
#
_cell.length_a   1.000
_cell.length_b   1.000
_cell.length_c   1.000
_cell.angle_alpha   90.00
_cell.angle_beta   90.00
_cell.angle_gamma   90.00
#
_symmetry.space_group_name_H-M   'P 1'
#
loop_
_entity.id
_entity.type
_entity.pdbx_description
1 polymer ?
#
loop_
_entity_poly.entity_id
_entity_poly.type
_entity_poly.pdbx_seq_one_letter_code
_entity_poly.pdbx_strand_id
1 'polypeptide(L)'
;MTIPVTPVAAAPRVIQKVPVKAILKAELKRRDMTYADLVACLAAQGVTETEANLRNKISRGAFTAAFFIQCLTAIGCDVVQIRPSAPASQE
;
A
#
# COMPACT_ATOMS: atom_id res chain seq x y z
N MET A 1 -1.04 -25.00 -31.10
CA MET A 1 -0.27 -24.64 -29.89
C MET A 1 -1.24 -23.99 -28.91
N THR A 2 -1.97 -24.82 -28.18
CA THR A 2 -3.02 -24.42 -27.24
C THR A 2 -2.38 -24.09 -25.89
N ILE A 3 -2.50 -22.84 -25.44
CA ILE A 3 -2.13 -22.45 -24.07
C ILE A 3 -3.26 -22.93 -23.17
N PRO A 4 -3.03 -23.85 -22.22
CA PRO A 4 -4.05 -24.22 -21.25
C PRO A 4 -4.28 -23.02 -20.31
N VAL A 5 -5.43 -22.36 -20.42
CA VAL A 5 -5.88 -21.42 -19.40
C VAL A 5 -6.40 -22.22 -18.22
N THR A 6 -5.61 -22.31 -17.16
CA THR A 6 -6.02 -22.92 -15.90
C THR A 6 -7.20 -22.13 -15.33
N PRO A 7 -8.30 -22.77 -14.92
CA PRO A 7 -9.40 -22.05 -14.29
C PRO A 7 -8.92 -21.52 -12.95
N VAL A 8 -8.87 -20.19 -12.81
CA VAL A 8 -8.65 -19.55 -11.51
C VAL A 8 -9.88 -19.84 -10.66
N ALA A 9 -9.80 -20.87 -9.83
CA ALA A 9 -10.83 -21.21 -8.87
C ALA A 9 -11.09 -19.98 -7.99
N ALA A 10 -12.23 -19.34 -8.22
CA ALA A 10 -12.66 -18.16 -7.48
C ALA A 10 -13.17 -18.60 -6.10
N ALA A 11 -12.22 -18.86 -5.19
CA ALA A 11 -12.52 -18.95 -3.77
C ALA A 11 -13.20 -17.64 -3.32
N PRO A 12 -14.15 -17.68 -2.37
CA PRO A 12 -14.83 -16.48 -1.88
C PRO A 12 -13.79 -15.50 -1.34
N ARG A 13 -13.54 -14.42 -2.08
CA ARG A 13 -12.62 -13.36 -1.66
C ARG A 13 -13.32 -12.54 -0.59
N VAL A 14 -13.07 -12.89 0.66
CA VAL A 14 -13.51 -12.08 1.80
C VAL A 14 -12.72 -10.76 1.77
N ILE A 15 -13.43 -9.64 1.71
CA ILE A 15 -12.82 -8.31 1.83
C ILE A 15 -12.44 -8.12 3.30
N GLN A 16 -11.20 -8.47 3.65
CA GLN A 16 -10.66 -8.20 4.98
C GLN A 16 -10.38 -6.70 5.12
N LYS A 17 -10.66 -6.14 6.30
CA LYS A 17 -10.35 -4.73 6.62
C LYS A 17 -8.85 -4.59 6.86
N VAL A 18 -8.08 -4.51 5.77
CA VAL A 18 -6.63 -4.28 5.85
C VAL A 18 -6.40 -2.80 6.16
N PRO A 19 -5.72 -2.45 7.26
CA PRO A 19 -5.43 -1.07 7.58
C PRO A 19 -4.45 -0.51 6.53
N VAL A 20 -4.85 0.56 5.83
CA VAL A 20 -4.03 1.16 4.75
C VAL A 20 -2.64 1.58 5.24
N LYS A 21 -2.52 1.98 6.51
CA LYS A 21 -1.22 2.25 7.16
C LYS A 21 -0.26 1.06 7.15
N ALA A 22 -0.76 -0.17 7.26
CA ALA A 22 0.08 -1.36 7.22
C ALA A 22 0.60 -1.62 5.81
N ILE A 23 -0.22 -1.35 4.78
CA ILE A 23 0.20 -1.43 3.38
C ILE A 23 1.32 -0.42 3.12
N LEU A 24 1.12 0.84 3.51
CA LEU A 24 2.14 1.87 3.31
C LEU A 24 3.44 1.56 4.07
N LYS A 25 3.35 1.07 5.31
CA LYS A 25 4.52 0.63 6.08
C LYS A 25 5.23 -0.57 5.44
N ALA A 26 4.48 -1.52 4.87
CA ALA A 26 5.06 -2.66 4.18
C ALA A 26 5.82 -2.21 2.92
N GLU A 27 5.27 -1.28 2.15
CA GLU A 27 5.94 -0.73 0.97
C GLU A 27 7.18 0.08 1.34
N LEU A 28 7.13 0.90 2.41
CA LEU A 28 8.32 1.60 2.93
C LEU A 28 9.42 0.62 3.34
N LYS A 29 9.06 -0.46 4.05
CA LYS A 29 10.01 -1.49 4.48
C LYS A 29 10.60 -2.29 3.31
N ARG A 30 9.83 -2.50 2.23
CA ARG A 30 10.32 -3.19 1.02
C ARG A 30 11.39 -2.40 0.26
N ARG A 31 11.47 -1.09 0.49
CA ARG A 31 12.38 -0.17 -0.22
C ARG A 31 13.36 0.52 0.71
N ASP A 32 13.41 0.10 1.97
CA ASP A 32 14.26 0.67 3.01
C ASP A 32 14.16 2.21 3.11
N MET A 33 12.95 2.76 2.91
CA MET A 33 12.71 4.20 2.99
C MET A 33 12.21 4.62 4.36
N THR A 34 12.71 5.74 4.87
CA THR A 34 12.22 6.36 6.10
C THR A 34 11.05 7.31 5.81
N TYR A 35 10.36 7.76 6.87
CA TYR A 35 9.33 8.80 6.72
C TYR A 35 9.90 10.12 6.22
N ALA A 36 11.16 10.43 6.53
CA ALA A 36 11.84 11.62 6.04
C ALA A 36 12.07 11.56 4.53
N ASP A 37 12.47 10.39 4.01
CA ASP A 37 12.65 10.16 2.57
C ASP A 37 11.32 10.27 1.83
N LEU A 38 10.25 9.69 2.41
CA LEU A 38 8.91 9.81 1.83
C LEU A 38 8.46 11.27 1.74
N VAL A 39 8.72 12.08 2.77
CA VAL A 39 8.43 13.53 2.76
C VAL A 39 9.22 14.24 1.68
N ALA A 40 10.50 13.93 1.52
CA ALA A 40 11.34 14.52 0.47
C ALA A 40 10.83 14.17 -0.94
N CYS A 41 10.45 12.90 -1.16
CA CYS A 41 9.87 12.45 -2.43
C CYS A 41 8.50 13.08 -2.70
N LEU A 42 7.65 13.25 -1.67
CA LEU A 42 6.37 13.94 -1.79
C LEU A 42 6.56 15.43 -2.14
N ALA A 43 7.55 16.09 -1.54
CA ALA A 43 7.89 17.47 -1.85
C ALA A 43 8.33 17.64 -3.32
N ALA A 44 9.06 16.66 -3.87
CA ALA A 44 9.42 16.64 -5.30
C ALA A 44 8.20 16.51 -6.24
N GLN A 45 7.09 15.94 -5.75
CA GLN A 45 5.82 15.83 -6.47
C GLN A 45 4.88 17.03 -6.19
N GLY A 46 5.36 18.07 -5.49
CA GLY A 46 4.58 19.27 -5.15
C GLY A 46 3.64 19.10 -3.96
N VAL A 47 3.78 18.00 -3.20
CA VAL A 47 2.98 17.73 -1.99
C VAL A 47 3.81 18.06 -0.76
N THR A 48 3.62 19.27 -0.23
CA THR A 48 4.34 19.74 0.96
C THR A 48 3.74 19.14 2.23
N GLU A 49 4.35 18.06 2.71
CA GLU A 49 4.01 17.44 3.99
C GLU A 49 5.18 17.56 4.97
N THR A 50 4.90 17.58 6.27
CA THR A 50 5.92 17.42 7.30
C THR A 50 5.86 16.01 7.87
N GLU A 51 6.98 15.51 8.41
CA GLU A 51 7.02 14.16 9.00
C GLU A 51 5.95 13.98 10.09
N ALA A 52 5.71 15.02 10.91
CA ALA A 52 4.66 15.02 11.91
C ALA A 52 3.25 14.92 11.29
N ASN A 53 2.98 15.67 10.22
CA ASN A 53 1.67 15.65 9.56
C ASN A 53 1.43 14.33 8.83
N LEU A 54 2.46 13.81 8.15
CA LEU A 54 2.45 12.51 7.50
C LEU A 54 2.18 11.39 8.53
N ARG A 55 2.91 11.38 9.65
CA ARG A 55 2.71 10.42 10.73
C ARG A 55 1.29 10.50 11.31
N ASN A 56 0.77 11.72 11.50
CA ASN A 56 -0.58 11.93 12.01
C ASN A 56 -1.66 11.46 11.02
N LYS A 57 -1.50 11.73 9.72
CA LYS A 57 -2.40 11.25 8.65
C LYS A 57 -2.41 9.73 8.54
N ILE A 58 -1.23 9.11 8.56
CA ILE A 58 -1.09 7.65 8.54
C ILE A 58 -1.67 7.03 9.82
N SER A 59 -1.44 7.64 10.99
CA SER A 59 -1.92 7.15 12.28
C SER A 59 -3.45 7.17 12.37
N ARG A 60 -4.09 8.25 11.89
CA ARG A 60 -5.55 8.39 11.81
C ARG A 60 -6.21 7.38 10.88
N GLY A 61 -5.46 6.84 9.91
CA GLY A 61 -5.93 5.77 9.02
C GLY A 61 -7.00 6.18 8.00
N ALA A 62 -7.39 7.46 7.96
CA ALA A 62 -8.31 8.04 7.00
C ALA A 62 -7.58 9.15 6.23
N PHE A 63 -7.01 8.79 5.08
CA PHE A 63 -6.46 9.73 4.11
C PHE A 63 -7.11 9.48 2.75
N THR A 64 -7.06 10.48 1.88
CA THR A 64 -7.67 10.40 0.55
C THR A 64 -6.95 9.36 -0.31
N ALA A 65 -7.68 8.70 -1.21
CA ALA A 65 -7.08 7.79 -2.18
C ALA A 65 -6.03 8.49 -3.05
N ALA A 66 -6.26 9.77 -3.39
CA ALA A 66 -5.29 10.59 -4.11
C ALA A 66 -3.94 10.68 -3.37
N PHE A 67 -3.96 10.94 -2.05
CA PHE A 67 -2.75 10.97 -1.24
C PHE A 67 -2.05 9.62 -1.19
N PHE A 68 -2.82 8.52 -1.14
CA PHE A 68 -2.25 7.18 -1.19
C PHE A 68 -1.46 6.94 -2.48
N ILE A 69 -2.07 7.26 -3.63
CA ILE A 69 -1.44 7.09 -4.93
C ILE A 69 -0.21 8.00 -5.06
N GLN A 70 -0.28 9.24 -4.59
CA GLN A 70 0.88 10.15 -4.57
C GLN A 70 2.05 9.58 -3.77
N CYS A 71 1.79 9.01 -2.58
CA CYS A 71 2.82 8.32 -1.81
C CYS A 71 3.40 7.14 -2.60
N LEU A 72 2.56 6.32 -3.22
CA LEU A 72 3.02 5.18 -4.01
C LEU A 72 3.89 5.63 -5.20
N THR A 73 3.47 6.65 -5.94
CA THR A 73 4.23 7.24 -7.05
C THR A 73 5.55 7.85 -6.55
N ALA A 74 5.53 8.56 -5.43
CA ALA A 74 6.72 9.17 -4.83
C ALA A 74 7.76 8.13 -4.39
N ILE A 75 7.32 6.97 -3.88
CA ILE A 75 8.19 5.85 -3.50
C ILE A 75 8.60 5.03 -4.76
N GLY A 76 8.00 5.27 -5.94
CA GLY A 76 8.24 4.48 -7.16
C GLY A 76 7.56 3.12 -7.15
N CYS A 77 6.30 3.04 -6.68
CA CYS A 77 5.53 1.80 -6.61
C CYS A 77 4.64 1.62 -7.83
N ASP A 78 5.05 0.73 -8.73
CA ASP A 78 4.26 0.36 -9.90
C ASP A 78 3.13 -0.63 -9.56
N VAL A 79 3.38 -1.55 -8.61
CA VAL A 79 2.44 -2.63 -8.29
C VAL A 79 2.27 -2.80 -6.78
N VAL A 80 1.09 -2.48 -6.28
CA VAL A 80 0.67 -2.84 -4.91
C VAL A 80 -0.13 -4.13 -4.96
N GLN A 81 0.44 -5.21 -4.42
CA GLN A 81 -0.28 -6.47 -4.26
C GLN A 81 -1.00 -6.52 -2.92
N ILE A 82 -2.32 -6.37 -2.95
CA ILE A 82 -3.17 -6.66 -1.81
C ILE A 82 -3.49 -8.15 -1.87
N ARG A 83 -2.67 -8.97 -1.20
CA ARG A 83 -2.97 -10.41 -1.07
C ARG A 83 -4.11 -10.54 -0.05
N PRO A 84 -5.30 -11.04 -0.43
CA PRO A 84 -6.24 -11.50 0.57
C PRO A 84 -5.56 -12.66 1.29
N SER A 85 -5.32 -12.52 2.60
CA SER A 85 -4.91 -13.67 3.40
C SER A 85 -6.03 -14.70 3.24
N ALA A 86 -5.71 -15.86 2.67
CA ALA A 86 -6.64 -16.99 2.65
C ALA A 86 -7.20 -17.16 4.07
N PRO A 87 -8.47 -17.58 4.23
CA PRO A 87 -8.98 -17.90 5.56
C PRO A 87 -7.97 -18.83 6.20
N ALA A 88 -7.36 -18.36 7.29
CA ALA A 88 -6.45 -19.19 8.05
C ALA A 88 -7.25 -20.44 8.40
N SER A 89 -6.83 -21.59 7.88
CA SER A 89 -7.18 -22.87 8.47
C SER A 89 -6.73 -22.76 9.92
N GLN A 90 -7.66 -22.41 10.81
CA GLN A 90 -7.52 -22.62 12.23
C GLN A 90 -7.78 -24.11 12.42
N GLU A 91 -6.70 -24.88 12.61
CA GLU A 91 -6.75 -26.13 13.37
C GLU A 91 -6.76 -25.82 14.87
#